data_AF-A0A068YL22-F1
#
_entry.id   AF-A0A068YL22-F1
#
_cell.length_a   1.000
_cell.length_b   1.000
_cell.length_c   1.000
_cell.angle_alpha   90.00
_cell.angle_beta   90.00
_cell.angle_gamma   90.00
#
_symmetry.space_group_name_H-M   'P 1'
#
loop_
_entity.id
_entity.type
_entity.pdbx_description
1 polymer ?
#
loop_
_entity_poly.entity_id
_entity_poly.type
_entity_poly.pdbx_seq_one_letter_code
_entity_poly.pdbx_strand_id
1 'polypeptide(L)'
;MADFRGFVEEMLENGYTVVSPAQIDAGLSPGRRYLTITFDDGYFNNMLALDVLDQFRVPATFFVSTDHVQQNKAFWWDAFSAS
;
A
#
# COMPACT_ATOMS: atom_id res chain seq x y z
N MET A 1 -16.91 4.83 8.50
CA MET A 1 -15.96 4.60 7.38
C MET A 1 -14.58 4.64 7.97
N ALA A 2 -13.86 3.51 7.99
CA ALA A 2 -12.48 3.49 8.46
C ALA A 2 -11.58 4.12 7.39
N ASP A 3 -10.72 5.06 7.80
CA ASP A 3 -9.62 5.53 6.96
C ASP A 3 -8.49 4.49 6.92
N PHE A 4 -7.40 4.78 6.20
CA PHE A 4 -6.28 3.85 6.08
C PHE A 4 -5.69 3.44 7.44
N ARG A 5 -5.64 4.35 8.41
CA ARG A 5 -5.19 4.05 9.77
C ARG A 5 -6.13 3.04 10.44
N GLY A 6 -7.44 3.29 10.42
CA GLY A 6 -8.43 2.37 11.00
C GLY A 6 -8.37 0.98 10.38
N PHE A 7 -8.12 0.89 9.07
CA PHE A 7 -7.89 -0.39 8.40
C PHE A 7 -6.65 -1.13 8.96
N VAL A 8 -5.50 -0.45 9.07
CA VAL A 8 -4.27 -1.06 9.60
C VAL A 8 -4.46 -1.49 11.05
N GLU A 9 -5.07 -0.64 11.89
CA GLU A 9 -5.40 -0.96 13.28
C GLU A 9 -6.25 -2.22 13.38
N GLU A 10 -7.37 -2.27 12.66
CA GLU A 10 -8.30 -3.40 12.69
C GLU A 10 -7.63 -4.71 12.26
N MET A 11 -6.79 -4.68 11.22
CA MET A 11 -6.09 -5.88 10.75
C MET A 11 -5.09 -6.39 11.80
N LEU A 12 -4.33 -5.49 12.43
CA LEU A 12 -3.38 -5.85 13.48
C LEU A 12 -4.10 -6.40 14.72
N GLU A 13 -5.18 -5.76 15.16
CA GLU A 13 -6.02 -6.23 16.28
C GLU A 13 -6.65 -7.60 16.00
N ASN A 14 -7.02 -7.87 14.75
CA ASN A 14 -7.49 -9.17 14.30
C ASN A 14 -6.35 -10.16 14.01
N GLY A 15 -5.13 -9.92 14.48
CA GLY A 15 -4.02 -10.86 14.48
C GLY A 15 -3.39 -11.13 13.11
N TYR A 16 -3.55 -10.22 12.15
CA TYR A 16 -2.79 -10.27 10.90
C TYR A 16 -1.35 -9.82 11.15
N THR A 17 -0.41 -10.49 10.49
CA THR A 17 0.98 -10.06 10.38
C THR A 17 1.18 -9.46 8.99
N VAL A 18 1.52 -8.17 8.93
CA VAL A 18 1.82 -7.52 7.65
C VAL A 18 3.20 -7.95 7.18
N VAL A 19 3.31 -8.40 5.93
CA VAL A 19 4.52 -8.96 5.35
C VAL A 19 4.87 -8.29 4.03
N SER A 20 6.18 -8.16 3.77
CA SER A 20 6.72 -7.72 2.49
C SER A 20 6.85 -8.88 1.50
N PRO A 21 6.97 -8.61 0.19
CA PRO A 21 7.27 -9.64 -0.81
C PRO A 21 8.52 -10.48 -0.45
N ALA A 22 9.58 -9.84 0.04
CA ALA A 22 10.79 -10.55 0.46
C ALA A 22 10.55 -11.53 1.63
N GLN A 23 9.63 -11.21 2.54
CA GLN A 23 9.24 -12.12 3.63
C GLN A 23 8.38 -13.28 3.12
N ILE A 24 7.55 -13.05 2.10
CA ILE A 24 6.80 -14.11 1.42
C ILE A 24 7.79 -15.07 0.74
N ASP A 25 8.76 -14.54 0.00
CA ASP A 25 9.78 -15.32 -0.72
C ASP A 25 10.67 -16.14 0.23
N ALA A 26 10.96 -15.60 1.42
CA ALA A 26 11.72 -16.29 2.46
C ALA A 26 10.93 -17.45 3.13
N GLY A 27 9.63 -17.56 2.86
CA GLY A 27 8.74 -18.56 3.43
C GLY A 27 8.06 -18.09 4.72
N LEU A 28 6.75 -18.28 4.77
CA LEU A 28 5.90 -17.90 5.90
C LEU A 28 5.58 -19.12 6.77
N SER A 29 5.52 -18.92 8.09
CA SER A 29 5.11 -19.99 9.00
C SER A 29 3.62 -20.30 8.86
N PRO A 30 3.21 -21.58 8.90
CA PRO A 30 1.81 -21.95 8.81
C PRO A 30 1.02 -21.53 10.05
N GLY A 31 -0.31 -21.43 9.92
CA GLY A 31 -1.21 -21.16 11.05
C GLY A 31 -1.30 -19.69 11.48
N ARG A 32 -0.73 -18.75 10.71
CA ARG A 32 -0.87 -17.30 10.93
C ARG A 32 -1.71 -16.67 9.82
N ARG A 33 -2.33 -15.52 10.11
CA ARG A 33 -2.97 -14.66 9.12
C ARG A 33 -1.95 -13.65 8.63
N TYR A 34 -1.77 -13.58 7.31
CA TYR A 34 -0.83 -12.66 6.68
C TYR A 34 -1.56 -11.63 5.84
N LEU A 35 -1.05 -10.40 5.86
CA LEU A 35 -1.56 -9.29 5.07
C LEU A 35 -0.39 -8.71 4.26
N THR A 36 -0.63 -8.38 3.00
CA THR A 36 0.28 -7.53 2.21
C THR A 36 -0.46 -6.24 1.90
N ILE A 37 0.22 -5.11 2.05
CA ILE A 37 -0.32 -3.79 1.68
C ILE A 37 0.39 -3.33 0.41
N THR A 38 -0.37 -3.01 -0.62
CA THR A 38 0.15 -2.53 -1.90
C THR A 38 -0.50 -1.21 -2.30
N PHE A 39 0.27 -0.34 -2.95
CA PHE A 39 -0.19 0.90 -3.54
C PHE A 39 0.19 0.90 -5.02
N ASP A 40 -0.77 1.15 -5.88
CA ASP A 40 -0.58 1.15 -7.33
C ASP A 40 -0.47 2.58 -7.89
N ASP A 41 -0.14 2.67 -9.17
CA ASP A 41 -0.10 3.85 -10.04
C ASP A 41 0.94 4.94 -9.69
N GLY A 42 1.37 5.04 -8.43
CA GLY A 42 2.38 6.00 -8.00
C GLY A 42 1.86 7.43 -7.83
N TYR A 43 0.56 7.60 -7.54
CA TYR A 43 0.01 8.92 -7.24
C TYR A 43 0.63 9.54 -5.98
N PHE A 44 0.76 10.88 -6.00
CA PHE A 44 1.34 11.64 -4.89
C PHE A 44 0.58 11.47 -3.57
N ASN A 45 -0.74 11.28 -3.62
CA ASN A 45 -1.55 11.07 -2.42
C ASN A 45 -1.23 9.75 -1.68
N ASN A 46 -0.56 8.78 -2.33
CA ASN A 46 -0.06 7.59 -1.64
C ASN A 46 0.96 7.95 -0.54
N MET A 47 1.57 9.14 -0.60
CA MET A 47 2.43 9.67 0.47
C MET A 47 1.68 9.89 1.79
N LEU A 48 0.36 10.10 1.76
CA LEU A 48 -0.48 10.24 2.95
C LEU A 48 -0.51 8.96 3.80
N ALA A 49 -0.17 7.80 3.21
CA ALA A 49 -0.09 6.54 3.92
C ALA A 49 1.22 6.36 4.71
N LEU A 50 2.29 7.10 4.37
CA LEU A 50 3.62 6.85 4.93
C LEU A 50 3.68 7.02 6.45
N ASP A 51 3.02 8.05 6.98
CA ASP A 51 2.98 8.31 8.43
C ASP A 51 2.33 7.14 9.18
N VAL A 52 1.25 6.57 8.62
CA VAL A 52 0.57 5.41 9.20
C VAL A 52 1.46 4.17 9.12
N LEU A 53 2.07 3.91 7.96
CA LEU A 53 2.97 2.76 7.78
C LEU A 53 4.15 2.80 8.76
N ASP A 54 4.75 3.97 8.98
CA ASP A 54 5.86 4.16 9.92
C ASP A 54 5.40 4.00 11.39
N GLN A 55 4.27 4.61 11.75
CA GLN A 55 3.72 4.51 13.11
C GLN A 55 3.40 3.08 13.52
N PHE A 56 2.85 2.27 12.61
CA PHE A 56 2.58 0.85 12.86
C PHE A 56 3.75 -0.09 12.55
N ARG A 57 4.87 0.42 12.00
CA ARG A 57 6.04 -0.36 11.57
C ARG A 57 5.67 -1.49 10.59
N VAL A 58 4.71 -1.25 9.71
CA VAL A 58 4.22 -2.25 8.76
C VAL A 58 4.82 -2.01 7.37
N PRO A 59 5.28 -3.07 6.67
CA PRO A 59 5.75 -2.93 5.30
C PRO A 59 4.60 -2.68 4.33
N ALA A 60 4.89 -1.95 3.26
CA ALA A 60 4.02 -1.84 2.09
C ALA A 60 4.86 -1.85 0.81
N THR A 61 4.22 -2.23 -0.31
CA THR A 61 4.84 -2.24 -1.64
C THR A 61 4.20 -1.18 -2.52
N PHE A 62 5.01 -0.36 -3.17
CA PHE A 62 4.54 0.67 -4.11
C PHE A 62 4.90 0.24 -5.53
N PHE A 63 3.89 0.00 -6.36
CA PHE A 63 4.04 -0.27 -7.78
C PHE A 63 3.89 1.05 -8.55
N VAL A 64 5.02 1.63 -8.93
CA VAL A 64 5.07 2.95 -9.55
C VAL A 64 5.06 2.83 -11.07
N SER A 65 4.10 3.51 -11.72
CA SER A 65 4.09 3.71 -13.17
C SER A 65 5.17 4.71 -13.58
N THR A 66 6.43 4.25 -13.61
CA THR A 66 7.63 5.11 -13.72
C THR A 66 7.61 6.06 -14.90
N ASP A 67 7.15 5.63 -16.08
CA ASP A 67 7.04 6.50 -17.26
C ASP A 67 6.04 7.66 -17.03
N HIS A 68 4.89 7.39 -16.38
CA HIS A 68 3.90 8.42 -16.10
C HIS A 68 4.45 9.46 -15.12
N VAL A 69 5.17 9.00 -14.09
CA VAL A 69 5.83 9.88 -13.12
C VAL A 69 6.94 10.70 -13.78
N GLN A 70 7.81 10.06 -14.57
CA GLN A 70 8.95 10.72 -15.21
C GLN A 70 8.53 11.72 -16.28
N GLN A 71 7.50 11.41 -17.06
CA GLN A 71 6.99 12.28 -18.12
C GLN A 71 5.94 13.28 -17.61
N ASN A 72 5.62 13.27 -16.31
CA ASN A 72 4.52 14.03 -15.72
C ASN A 72 3.21 13.87 -16.52
N LYS A 73 2.91 12.63 -16.91
CA LYS A 73 1.78 12.27 -17.75
C LYS A 73 0.62 11.78 -16.86
N ALA A 74 -0.51 12.47 -16.96
CA ALA A 74 -1.75 12.01 -16.35
C ALA A 74 -2.23 10.70 -16.98
N PHE A 75 -2.88 9.85 -16.19
CA PHE A 75 -3.58 8.71 -16.76
C PHE A 75 -4.78 9.18 -17.58
N TRP A 76 -5.21 8.37 -18.55
CA TRP A 76 -6.28 8.76 -19.46
C TRP A 76 -7.61 8.99 -18.72
N TRP A 77 -7.86 8.27 -17.63
CA TRP A 77 -9.06 8.45 -16.81
C TRP A 77 -9.03 9.77 -16.05
N ASP A 78 -7.88 10.20 -15.53
CA ASP A 78 -7.74 11.52 -14.90
C ASP A 78 -8.04 12.65 -15.89
N ALA A 79 -7.52 12.52 -17.12
CA ALA A 79 -7.76 13.49 -18.17
C ALA A 79 -9.24 13.57 -18.58
N PHE A 80 -9.94 12.43 -18.60
CA PHE A 80 -11.37 12.37 -18.89
C PHE A 80 -12.24 12.89 -17.74
N SER A 81 -11.86 12.65 -16.49
CA SER A 81 -12.60 13.15 -15.32
C SER A 81 -12.45 14.65 -15.08
N ALA A 82 -11.50 15.31 -15.74
CA ALA A 82 -11.27 16.75 -15.66
C ALA A 82 -12.03 17.56 -16.74
N SER A 83 -12.76 16.90 -17.65
CA SER A 83 -13.52 17.53 -18.75
C SER A 83 -15.01 17.71 -18.46
#